data_AF-A0A7J6BGL8-F1
#
_entry.id   AF-A0A7J6BGL8-F1
#
_cell.length_a   1.000
_cell.length_b   1.000
_cell.length_c   1.000
_cell.angle_alpha   90.00
_cell.angle_beta   90.00
_cell.angle_gamma   90.00
#
_symmetry.space_group_name_H-M   'P 1'
#
loop_
_entity.id
_entity.type
_entity.pdbx_description
1 polymer ?
#
loop_
_entity_poly.entity_id
_entity_poly.type
_entity_poly.pdbx_seq_one_letter_code
_entity_poly.pdbx_strand_id
1 'polypeptide(L)'
;MTSGLCKCNCSDYTYGDSCNLAINTRPVILSEDRPTRKANISLTLIQTYNPDFEHLNSEASKKLISVLSHEISDICRRADPQNFRDVKIIGLLSGSIIVKSIAQYNYPNNQSQIDFLNKDLETSLKNLFNNSDLLKHLSEALGNVSVQDTEVLMQTAEIANVSDLKRFLNCSSDFAGYTLKIVEGAWVCEGPCKSNPGYCNAHGDCLNMKTGPGCLCYNTSFQEYYGTHCELFRRGAGFYAALFGSLGAALLLFITVIVIVVVRLRHRKCWSMSSSLDPRRSNLFGDYFFDFTDRSQACQLQNYTLHENLHEAEAGAFR
;
A
#
# COMPACT_ATOMS: atom_id res chain seq x y z
N MET A 1 -7.03 -14.71 -33.05
CA MET A 1 -6.26 -15.00 -31.83
C MET A 1 -6.25 -13.75 -30.98
N THR A 2 -7.18 -13.62 -30.05
CA THR A 2 -7.22 -12.53 -29.07
C THR A 2 -7.07 -13.18 -27.70
N SER A 3 -5.86 -13.15 -27.15
CA SER A 3 -5.59 -13.56 -25.77
C SER A 3 -6.22 -12.52 -24.85
N GLY A 4 -7.53 -12.66 -24.61
CA GLY A 4 -8.26 -11.83 -23.66
C GLY A 4 -7.85 -12.20 -22.25
N LEU A 5 -6.89 -11.47 -21.68
CA LEU A 5 -6.57 -11.53 -20.26
C LEU A 5 -7.79 -11.00 -19.49
N CYS A 6 -8.54 -11.89 -18.85
CA CYS A 6 -9.56 -11.52 -17.88
C CYS A 6 -8.86 -10.77 -16.73
N LYS A 7 -9.07 -9.45 -16.65
CA LYS A 7 -8.57 -8.64 -15.54
C LYS A 7 -9.55 -8.77 -14.37
N CYS A 8 -9.12 -9.37 -13.26
CA CYS A 8 -9.92 -9.41 -12.05
C CYS A 8 -10.16 -7.99 -11.53
N ASN A 9 -11.42 -7.67 -11.26
CA ASN A 9 -11.79 -6.42 -10.61
C ASN A 9 -11.74 -6.64 -9.08
N CYS A 10 -10.71 -6.11 -8.43
CA CYS A 10 -10.51 -6.25 -6.99
C CYS A 10 -11.24 -5.15 -6.21
N SER A 11 -11.55 -5.42 -4.93
CA SER A 11 -12.03 -4.38 -4.02
C SER A 11 -10.97 -3.31 -3.77
N ASP A 12 -11.38 -2.11 -3.33
CA ASP A 12 -10.53 -0.93 -3.13
C ASP A 12 -9.27 -1.17 -2.26
N TYR A 13 -9.30 -2.20 -1.41
CA TYR A 13 -8.24 -2.52 -0.45
C TYR A 13 -7.45 -3.79 -0.78
N THR A 14 -7.68 -4.37 -1.96
CA THR A 14 -7.10 -5.63 -2.41
C THR A 14 -6.54 -5.52 -3.82
N TYR A 15 -5.49 -6.26 -4.12
CA TYR A 15 -4.85 -6.25 -5.44
C TYR A 15 -4.19 -7.60 -5.76
N GLY A 16 -3.60 -7.70 -6.96
CA GLY A 16 -2.99 -8.90 -7.51
C GLY A 16 -3.92 -9.61 -8.51
N ASP A 17 -3.36 -10.53 -9.28
CA ASP A 17 -4.07 -11.22 -10.37
C ASP A 17 -5.30 -12.02 -9.91
N SER A 18 -5.34 -12.39 -8.62
CA SER A 18 -6.46 -13.08 -7.99
C SER A 18 -6.98 -12.37 -6.73
N CYS A 19 -6.70 -11.07 -6.59
CA CYS A 19 -7.12 -10.24 -5.44
C CYS A 19 -6.74 -10.84 -4.07
N ASN A 20 -5.60 -11.54 -4.02
CA ASN A 20 -5.10 -12.30 -2.87
C ASN A 20 -4.14 -11.50 -1.99
N LEU A 21 -3.86 -10.25 -2.34
CA LEU A 21 -2.99 -9.34 -1.61
C LEU A 21 -3.80 -8.15 -1.09
N ALA A 22 -3.46 -7.68 0.12
CA ALA A 22 -4.10 -6.52 0.73
C ALA A 22 -3.12 -5.36 0.95
N ILE A 23 -3.65 -4.15 0.89
CA ILE A 23 -2.86 -2.92 1.10
C ILE A 23 -2.50 -2.72 2.58
N ASN A 24 -1.44 -1.98 2.83
CA ASN A 24 -0.87 -1.80 4.18
C ASN A 24 -1.75 -1.11 5.21
N THR A 25 -2.76 -0.35 4.79
CA THR A 25 -3.63 0.40 5.69
C THR A 25 -5.06 0.33 5.18
N ARG A 26 -5.99 -0.02 6.07
CA ARG A 26 -7.40 -0.22 5.74
C ARG A 26 -8.30 0.52 6.73
N PRO A 27 -9.52 0.89 6.33
CA PRO A 27 -10.49 1.47 7.26
C PRO A 27 -10.86 0.44 8.33
N VAL A 28 -11.14 0.95 9.52
CA VAL A 28 -11.72 0.18 10.62
C VAL A 28 -13.21 -0.04 10.41
N ILE A 29 -13.74 -1.11 10.99
CA ILE A 29 -15.17 -1.36 11.05
C ILE A 29 -15.67 -0.89 12.41
N LEU A 30 -16.62 0.04 12.43
CA LEU A 30 -17.27 0.53 13.64
C LEU A 30 -18.46 -0.38 13.98
N SER A 31 -18.58 -0.73 15.26
CA SER A 31 -19.77 -1.41 15.78
C SER A 31 -20.98 -0.47 15.81
N GLU A 32 -22.16 -1.03 15.56
CA GLU A 32 -23.46 -0.34 15.72
C GLU A 32 -23.81 -0.12 17.20
N ASP A 33 -23.25 -0.94 18.09
CA ASP A 33 -23.47 -0.84 19.54
C ASP A 33 -22.63 0.26 20.21
N ARG A 34 -21.93 1.08 19.42
CA ARG A 34 -21.10 2.16 19.96
C ARG A 34 -21.97 3.20 20.69
N PRO A 35 -21.46 3.79 21.79
CA PRO A 35 -22.12 4.89 22.45
C PRO A 35 -22.39 6.06 21.51
N THR A 36 -23.41 6.84 21.84
CA THR A 36 -23.79 8.06 21.14
C THR A 36 -23.66 9.25 22.07
N ARG A 37 -23.22 10.40 21.56
CA ARG A 37 -23.34 11.68 22.26
C ARG A 37 -24.81 12.09 22.28
N LYS A 38 -25.35 12.34 23.48
CA LYS A 38 -26.76 12.70 23.69
C LYS A 38 -26.91 14.14 24.16
N ALA A 39 -27.87 14.86 23.57
CA ALA A 39 -28.30 16.19 23.98
C ALA A 39 -29.77 16.16 24.38
N ASN A 40 -30.10 16.63 25.57
CA ASN A 40 -31.46 16.84 26.01
C ASN A 40 -31.91 18.21 25.51
N ILE A 41 -33.04 18.23 24.81
CA ILE A 41 -33.62 19.45 24.26
C ILE A 41 -35.04 19.56 24.81
N SER A 42 -35.35 20.68 25.46
CA SER A 42 -36.70 21.03 25.86
C SER A 42 -37.19 22.29 25.17
N LEU A 43 -38.46 22.26 24.78
CA LEU A 43 -39.15 23.34 24.07
C LEU A 43 -40.53 23.52 24.68
N THR A 44 -40.99 24.75 24.83
CA THR A 44 -42.35 25.05 25.29
C THR A 44 -43.19 25.54 24.13
N LEU A 45 -44.30 24.84 23.85
CA LEU A 45 -45.27 25.23 22.83
C LEU A 45 -46.44 25.94 23.50
N ILE A 46 -46.73 27.18 23.11
CA ILE A 46 -47.87 27.94 23.63
C ILE A 46 -49.14 27.47 22.94
N GLN A 47 -49.68 26.37 23.45
CA GLN A 47 -50.91 25.75 22.99
C GLN A 47 -51.62 25.08 24.18
N THR A 48 -52.94 24.95 24.09
CA THR A 48 -53.73 24.22 25.07
C THR A 48 -53.29 22.76 25.14
N TYR A 49 -52.95 22.30 26.34
CA TYR A 49 -52.59 20.91 26.58
C TYR A 49 -53.79 19.98 26.36
N ASN A 50 -53.61 18.95 25.53
CA ASN A 50 -54.56 17.86 25.39
C ASN A 50 -54.18 16.73 26.37
N PRO A 51 -55.09 16.24 27.24
CA PRO A 51 -54.83 15.09 28.11
C PRO A 51 -54.38 13.83 27.34
N ASP A 52 -54.75 13.68 26.07
CA ASP A 52 -54.26 12.57 25.22
C ASP A 52 -52.72 12.55 25.09
N PHE A 53 -52.05 13.67 25.36
CA PHE A 53 -50.59 13.78 25.35
C PHE A 53 -49.90 13.08 26.52
N GLU A 54 -50.63 12.74 27.58
CA GLU A 54 -50.12 11.95 28.69
C GLU A 54 -49.67 10.54 28.23
N HIS A 55 -50.30 10.04 27.16
CA HIS A 55 -49.91 8.80 26.50
C HIS A 55 -49.28 9.10 25.14
N LEU A 56 -47.95 8.90 25.02
CA LEU A 56 -47.21 9.09 23.77
C LEU A 56 -47.72 8.23 22.60
N ASN A 57 -48.42 7.14 22.89
CA ASN A 57 -48.99 6.22 21.90
C ASN A 57 -50.38 6.62 21.39
N SER A 58 -51.00 7.66 21.96
CA SER A 58 -52.28 8.18 21.48
C SER A 58 -52.16 8.73 20.07
N GLU A 59 -53.26 8.77 19.33
CA GLU A 59 -53.28 9.27 17.95
C GLU A 59 -52.87 10.75 17.89
N ALA A 60 -53.35 11.55 18.84
CA ALA A 60 -52.99 12.96 18.97
C ALA A 60 -51.49 13.13 19.25
N SER A 61 -50.93 12.36 20.19
CA SER A 61 -49.49 12.36 20.49
C SER A 61 -48.65 11.97 19.28
N LYS A 62 -48.99 10.87 18.61
CA LYS A 62 -48.23 10.38 17.44
C LYS A 62 -48.18 11.43 16.33
N LYS A 63 -49.30 12.08 16.04
CA LYS A 63 -49.36 13.15 15.04
C LYS A 63 -48.43 14.30 15.41
N LEU A 64 -48.50 14.80 16.65
CA LEU A 64 -47.63 15.90 17.11
C LEU A 64 -46.15 15.48 17.16
N ILE A 65 -45.84 14.30 17.70
CA ILE A 65 -44.49 13.73 17.77
C ILE A 65 -43.89 13.57 16.38
N SER A 66 -44.68 13.18 15.37
CA SER A 66 -44.17 13.03 14.01
C SER A 66 -43.68 14.37 13.43
N VAL A 67 -44.42 15.45 13.65
CA VAL A 67 -44.04 16.80 13.20
C VAL A 67 -42.83 17.30 13.98
N LEU A 68 -42.87 17.19 15.31
CA LEU A 68 -41.77 17.61 16.18
C LEU A 68 -40.48 16.85 15.88
N SER A 69 -40.56 15.53 15.72
CA SER A 69 -39.41 14.68 15.42
C SER A 69 -38.78 15.08 14.09
N HIS A 70 -39.59 15.36 13.06
CA HIS A 70 -39.09 15.84 11.76
C HIS A 70 -38.35 17.18 11.89
N GLU A 71 -39.02 18.21 12.41
CA GLU A 71 -38.47 19.57 12.47
C GLU A 71 -37.26 19.68 13.41
N ILE A 72 -37.32 19.06 14.60
CA ILE A 72 -36.19 19.07 15.55
C ILE A 72 -35.01 18.28 14.97
N SER A 73 -35.27 17.17 14.26
CA SER A 73 -34.21 16.42 13.57
C SER A 73 -33.51 17.27 12.52
N ASP A 74 -34.24 18.10 11.78
CA ASP A 74 -33.65 18.96 10.76
C ASP A 74 -32.79 20.07 11.36
N ILE A 75 -33.19 20.64 12.50
CA ILE A 75 -32.35 21.58 13.25
C ILE A 75 -31.10 20.87 13.77
N CYS A 76 -31.24 19.72 14.43
CA CYS A 76 -30.12 18.96 14.99
C CYS A 76 -29.12 18.50 13.92
N ARG A 77 -29.62 18.04 12.77
CA ARG A 77 -28.80 17.61 11.64
C ARG A 77 -27.97 18.74 11.05
N ARG A 78 -28.42 19.99 11.13
CA ARG A 78 -27.61 21.16 10.71
C ARG A 78 -26.41 21.40 11.63
N ALA A 79 -26.46 20.96 12.89
CA ALA A 79 -25.34 21.10 13.83
C ALA A 79 -24.19 20.15 13.47
N ASP A 80 -24.51 18.90 13.13
CA ASP A 80 -23.54 17.92 12.64
C ASP A 80 -24.21 16.92 11.68
N PRO A 81 -24.15 17.19 10.36
CA PRO A 81 -24.84 16.35 9.37
C PRO A 81 -24.17 14.98 9.19
N GLN A 82 -22.91 14.82 9.57
CA GLN A 82 -22.17 13.57 9.37
C GLN A 82 -22.46 12.57 10.49
N ASN A 83 -22.62 13.04 11.72
CA ASN A 83 -22.74 12.18 12.89
C ASN A 83 -24.16 12.13 13.47
N PHE A 84 -25.10 12.96 13.01
CA PHE A 84 -26.48 12.92 13.47
C PHE A 84 -27.12 11.54 13.25
N ARG A 85 -27.72 10.98 14.30
CA ARG A 85 -28.40 9.69 14.28
C ARG A 85 -29.91 9.86 14.22
N ASP A 86 -30.50 10.39 15.29
CA ASP A 86 -31.94 10.59 15.42
C ASP A 86 -32.29 11.57 16.54
N VAL A 87 -33.58 11.95 16.59
CA VAL A 87 -34.20 12.64 17.73
C VAL A 87 -35.37 11.83 18.24
N LYS A 88 -35.44 11.61 19.54
CA LYS A 88 -36.53 10.90 20.21
C LYS A 88 -37.28 11.84 21.15
N ILE A 89 -38.59 11.95 20.97
CA ILE A 89 -39.45 12.64 21.92
C ILE A 89 -39.70 11.70 23.10
N ILE A 90 -39.30 12.12 24.29
CA ILE A 90 -39.39 11.31 25.52
C ILE A 90 -40.60 11.69 26.39
N GLY A 91 -41.21 12.85 26.16
CA GLY A 91 -42.36 13.28 26.94
C GLY A 91 -42.99 14.57 26.42
N LEU A 92 -44.30 14.69 26.65
CA LEU A 92 -45.10 15.88 26.45
C LEU A 92 -45.75 16.20 27.81
N LEU A 93 -45.31 17.26 28.49
CA LEU A 93 -45.76 17.56 29.85
C LEU A 93 -46.86 18.62 29.88
N SER A 94 -47.68 18.56 30.94
CA SER A 94 -48.81 19.46 31.17
C SER A 94 -48.39 20.90 31.43
N GLY A 95 -49.16 21.86 30.89
CA GLY A 95 -48.89 23.30 30.92
C GLY A 95 -49.16 23.90 29.54
N SER A 96 -48.39 24.93 29.14
CA SER A 96 -48.02 25.05 27.72
C SER A 96 -47.24 23.78 27.37
N ILE A 97 -47.55 23.08 26.28
CA ILE A 97 -47.02 21.72 26.00
C ILE A 97 -45.49 21.75 26.06
N ILE A 98 -44.90 21.15 27.10
CA ILE A 98 -43.44 21.08 27.26
C ILE A 98 -42.97 19.80 26.58
N VAL A 99 -42.29 19.97 25.46
CA VAL A 99 -41.70 18.87 24.69
C VAL A 99 -40.33 18.56 25.29
N LYS A 100 -40.14 17.33 25.76
CA LYS A 100 -38.81 16.82 26.11
C LYS A 100 -38.34 15.86 25.05
N SER A 101 -37.12 16.09 24.55
CA SER A 101 -36.52 15.29 23.49
C SER A 101 -35.04 15.00 23.73
N ILE A 102 -34.55 13.93 23.11
CA ILE A 102 -33.14 13.55 23.13
C ILE A 102 -32.65 13.44 21.70
N ALA A 103 -31.67 14.28 21.33
CA ALA A 103 -30.93 14.15 20.08
C ALA A 103 -29.70 13.24 20.29
N GLN A 104 -29.48 12.31 19.36
CA GLN A 104 -28.37 11.35 19.41
C GLN A 104 -27.41 11.58 18.24
N TYR A 105 -26.10 11.58 18.53
CA TYR A 105 -25.02 11.68 17.55
C TYR A 105 -24.06 10.51 17.72
N ASN A 106 -23.74 9.84 16.62
CA ASN A 106 -22.78 8.74 16.61
C ASN A 106 -21.37 9.28 16.81
N TYR A 107 -20.56 8.67 17.68
CA TYR A 107 -19.15 9.03 17.74
C TYR A 107 -18.42 8.55 16.47
N PRO A 108 -17.72 9.46 15.75
CA PRO A 108 -16.92 9.10 14.59
C PRO A 108 -15.53 8.60 15.01
N ASN A 109 -14.88 7.89 14.11
CA ASN A 109 -13.47 7.52 14.26
C ASN A 109 -12.54 8.68 13.85
N ASN A 110 -12.67 9.82 14.52
CA ASN A 110 -11.82 10.99 14.29
C ASN A 110 -11.78 11.86 15.56
N GLN A 111 -10.59 12.08 16.11
CA GLN A 111 -10.40 12.82 17.35
C GLN A 111 -10.99 14.23 17.29
N SER A 112 -10.76 14.99 16.22
CA SER A 112 -11.25 16.37 16.10
C SER A 112 -12.78 16.43 16.06
N GLN A 113 -13.44 15.45 15.44
CA GLN A 113 -14.90 15.40 15.45
C GLN A 113 -15.45 14.95 16.81
N ILE A 114 -14.77 14.03 17.51
CA ILE A 114 -15.11 13.69 18.90
C ILE A 114 -15.00 14.92 19.80
N ASP A 115 -13.93 15.71 19.64
CA ASP A 115 -13.73 16.96 20.37
C ASP A 115 -14.88 17.95 20.11
N PHE A 116 -15.30 18.12 18.85
CA PHE A 116 -16.47 18.94 18.51
C PHE A 116 -17.74 18.45 19.22
N LEU A 117 -18.05 17.14 19.16
CA LEU A 117 -19.22 16.55 19.83
C LEU A 117 -19.21 16.76 21.36
N ASN A 118 -18.02 16.77 21.96
CA ASN A 118 -17.86 16.88 23.40
C ASN A 118 -17.81 18.33 23.91
N LYS A 119 -17.30 19.28 23.12
CA LYS A 119 -17.01 20.66 23.56
C LYS A 119 -17.87 21.71 22.86
N ASP A 120 -18.11 21.57 21.56
CA ASP A 120 -18.67 22.64 20.71
C ASP A 120 -20.11 22.38 20.25
N LEU A 121 -20.56 21.12 20.29
CA LEU A 121 -21.90 20.74 19.86
C LEU A 121 -23.00 21.45 20.67
N GLU A 122 -22.82 21.62 21.98
CA GLU A 122 -23.79 22.32 22.83
C GLU A 122 -24.02 23.75 22.36
N THR A 123 -22.94 24.49 22.16
CA THR A 123 -22.97 25.87 21.67
C THR A 123 -23.58 25.93 20.27
N SER A 124 -23.21 25.00 19.38
CA SER A 124 -23.76 24.91 18.03
C SER A 124 -25.28 24.70 18.04
N LEU A 125 -25.76 23.79 18.89
CA LEU A 125 -27.20 23.54 19.04
C LEU A 125 -27.92 24.74 19.64
N LYS A 126 -27.39 25.35 20.71
CA LYS A 126 -27.98 26.57 21.29
C LYS A 126 -28.12 27.69 20.26
N ASN A 127 -27.11 27.90 19.42
CA ASN A 127 -27.15 28.92 18.37
C ASN A 127 -28.23 28.63 17.32
N LEU A 128 -28.42 27.35 16.95
CA LEU A 128 -29.47 26.95 16.01
C LEU A 128 -30.87 27.10 16.60
N PHE A 129 -31.05 26.72 17.87
CA PHE A 129 -32.32 26.88 18.57
C PHE A 129 -32.64 28.32 18.99
N ASN A 130 -31.65 29.21 18.97
CA ASN A 130 -31.85 30.66 19.11
C ASN A 130 -32.08 31.37 17.77
N ASN A 131 -31.99 30.67 16.65
CA ASN A 131 -32.20 31.26 15.34
C ASN A 131 -33.70 31.46 15.06
N SER A 132 -34.11 32.72 14.94
CA SER A 132 -35.50 33.12 14.73
C SER A 132 -36.12 32.49 13.48
N ASP A 133 -35.37 32.31 12.39
CA ASP A 133 -35.90 31.75 11.15
C ASP A 133 -36.20 30.25 11.28
N LEU A 134 -35.34 29.51 11.99
CA LEU A 134 -35.55 28.08 12.26
C LEU A 134 -36.73 27.86 13.21
N LEU A 135 -36.83 28.67 14.26
CA LEU A 135 -37.98 28.63 15.17
C LEU A 135 -39.28 29.03 14.48
N LYS A 136 -39.22 29.97 13.52
CA LYS A 136 -40.38 30.36 12.72
C LYS A 136 -40.85 29.21 11.84
N HIS A 137 -39.95 28.51 11.16
CA HIS A 137 -40.29 27.33 10.37
C HIS A 137 -40.93 26.23 11.21
N LEU A 138 -40.37 25.96 12.40
CA LEU A 138 -40.94 25.02 13.36
C LEU A 138 -42.35 25.45 13.82
N SER A 139 -42.55 26.74 14.12
CA SER A 139 -43.86 27.30 14.46
C SER A 139 -44.87 27.12 13.33
N GLU A 140 -44.50 27.45 12.10
CA GLU A 140 -45.33 27.30 10.89
C GLU A 140 -45.73 25.83 10.68
N ALA A 141 -44.79 24.89 10.81
CA ALA A 141 -45.04 23.45 10.71
C ALA A 141 -45.98 22.91 11.80
N LEU A 142 -45.98 23.54 12.98
CA LEU A 142 -46.89 23.22 14.09
C LEU A 142 -48.24 23.95 13.99
N GLY A 143 -48.52 24.66 12.90
CA GLY A 143 -49.77 25.40 12.70
C GLY A 143 -49.76 26.81 13.32
N ASN A 144 -48.62 27.50 13.25
CA ASN A 144 -48.35 28.82 13.82
C ASN A 144 -48.40 28.86 15.35
N VAL A 145 -47.91 27.80 16.00
CA VAL A 145 -47.79 27.72 17.46
C VAL A 145 -46.49 28.38 17.89
N SER A 146 -46.58 29.34 18.83
CA SER A 146 -45.39 29.99 19.37
C SER A 146 -44.53 29.00 20.15
N VAL A 147 -43.24 28.94 19.78
CA VAL A 147 -42.21 28.14 20.46
C VAL A 147 -41.38 29.07 21.35
N GLN A 148 -41.26 28.75 22.62
CA GLN A 148 -40.52 29.51 23.62
C GLN A 148 -39.70 28.59 24.55
N ASP A 149 -38.87 29.20 25.38
CA ASP A 149 -38.10 28.53 26.45
C ASP A 149 -37.31 27.31 25.96
N THR A 150 -36.52 27.50 24.90
CA THR A 150 -35.66 26.44 24.38
C THR A 150 -34.46 26.24 25.30
N GLU A 151 -34.31 25.04 25.82
CA GLU A 151 -33.14 24.64 26.62
C GLU A 151 -32.43 23.46 25.96
N VAL A 152 -31.10 23.55 25.91
CA VAL A 152 -30.23 22.48 25.40
C VAL A 152 -29.21 22.16 26.46
N LEU A 153 -29.23 20.91 26.92
CA LEU A 153 -28.32 20.38 27.94
C LEU A 153 -27.66 19.11 27.45
N MET A 154 -26.33 19.06 27.44
CA MET A 154 -25.62 17.86 27.06
C MET A 154 -25.60 16.83 28.20
N GLN A 155 -25.76 15.55 27.88
CA GLN A 155 -25.54 14.48 28.85
C GLN A 155 -24.04 14.30 29.14
N THR A 156 -23.67 13.44 30.08
CA THR A 156 -22.25 13.07 30.28
C THR A 156 -21.72 12.36 29.04
N ALA A 157 -20.50 12.69 28.61
CA ALA A 157 -19.85 12.03 27.48
C ALA A 157 -19.34 10.64 27.89
N GLU A 158 -19.69 9.61 27.11
CA GLU A 158 -19.21 8.23 27.31
C GLU A 158 -17.85 7.98 26.64
N ILE A 159 -17.53 8.76 25.59
CA ILE A 159 -16.28 8.70 24.84
C ILE A 159 -15.61 10.06 24.99
N ALA A 160 -14.44 10.11 25.63
CA ALA A 160 -13.67 11.34 25.79
C ALA A 160 -12.70 11.53 24.63
N ASN A 161 -12.02 10.44 24.23
CA ASN A 161 -11.02 10.43 23.17
C ASN A 161 -11.25 9.28 22.19
N VAL A 162 -10.64 9.39 21.00
CA VAL A 162 -10.67 8.35 19.98
C VAL A 162 -10.16 7.01 20.50
N SER A 163 -9.23 7.01 21.46
CA SER A 163 -8.72 5.81 22.12
C SER A 163 -9.80 4.99 22.83
N ASP A 164 -10.85 5.63 23.36
CA ASP A 164 -11.94 4.97 24.07
C ASP A 164 -12.83 4.16 23.11
N LEU A 165 -12.79 4.48 21.81
CA LEU A 165 -13.51 3.75 20.77
C LEU A 165 -12.92 2.37 20.48
N LYS A 166 -11.71 2.04 20.97
CA LYS A 166 -11.01 0.78 20.65
C LYS A 166 -11.87 -0.47 20.81
N ARG A 167 -12.75 -0.52 21.82
CA ARG A 167 -13.62 -1.67 22.09
C ARG A 167 -14.77 -1.84 21.10
N PHE A 168 -15.09 -0.78 20.36
CA PHE A 168 -16.17 -0.74 19.36
C PHE A 168 -15.63 -0.81 17.93
N LEU A 169 -14.33 -1.10 17.78
CA LEU A 169 -13.65 -1.13 16.50
C LEU A 169 -13.09 -2.52 16.25
N ASN A 170 -13.12 -2.94 14.99
CA ASN A 170 -12.46 -4.16 14.58
C ASN A 170 -11.80 -4.01 13.21
N CYS A 171 -10.84 -4.91 12.95
CA CYS A 171 -10.14 -5.05 11.68
C CYS A 171 -10.51 -6.36 10.99
N SER A 172 -11.77 -6.79 11.13
CA SER A 172 -12.22 -8.08 10.61
C SER A 172 -12.00 -8.15 9.10
N SER A 173 -11.25 -9.15 8.65
CA SER A 173 -11.04 -9.39 7.23
C SER A 173 -10.49 -10.78 6.94
N ASP A 174 -10.56 -11.17 5.66
CA ASP A 174 -9.93 -12.36 5.10
C ASP A 174 -8.39 -12.39 5.20
N PHE A 175 -7.77 -11.28 5.62
CA PHE A 175 -6.33 -11.12 5.70
C PHE A 175 -5.86 -11.17 7.15
N ALA A 176 -4.93 -12.07 7.44
CA ALA A 176 -4.40 -12.25 8.78
C ALA A 176 -3.43 -11.13 9.19
N GLY A 177 -3.39 -10.84 10.49
CA GLY A 177 -2.34 -10.00 11.10
C GLY A 177 -2.58 -8.49 11.08
N TYR A 178 -3.76 -8.01 10.68
CA TYR A 178 -4.10 -6.59 10.82
C TYR A 178 -4.32 -6.21 12.29
N THR A 179 -3.76 -5.07 12.69
CA THR A 179 -3.87 -4.56 14.06
C THR A 179 -4.43 -3.13 14.07
N LEU A 180 -5.14 -2.80 15.14
CA LEU A 180 -5.67 -1.46 15.36
C LEU A 180 -4.54 -0.52 15.77
N LYS A 181 -4.38 0.58 15.05
CA LYS A 181 -3.41 1.64 15.37
C LYS A 181 -4.02 3.01 15.13
N ILE A 182 -3.66 4.00 15.95
CA ILE A 182 -4.07 5.38 15.74
C ILE A 182 -3.05 6.07 14.82
N VAL A 183 -3.53 6.64 13.72
CA VAL A 183 -2.75 7.43 12.77
C VAL A 183 -3.52 8.73 12.54
N GLU A 184 -2.86 9.87 12.74
CA GLU A 184 -3.47 11.20 12.52
C GLU A 184 -4.81 11.42 13.25
N GLY A 185 -4.94 10.89 14.47
CA GLY A 185 -6.14 11.06 15.30
C GLY A 185 -7.33 10.17 14.91
N ALA A 186 -7.12 9.17 14.06
CA ALA A 186 -8.13 8.16 13.70
C ALA A 186 -7.56 6.75 13.84
N TRP A 187 -8.40 5.78 14.21
CA TRP A 187 -8.00 4.38 14.14
C TRP A 187 -7.96 3.89 12.70
N VAL A 188 -6.91 3.15 12.37
CA VAL A 188 -6.74 2.45 11.11
C VAL A 188 -6.35 1.00 11.38
N CYS A 189 -6.70 0.13 10.45
CA CYS A 189 -6.19 -1.24 10.43
C CYS A 189 -4.85 -1.25 9.70
N GLU A 190 -3.77 -1.43 10.45
CA GLU A 190 -2.41 -1.51 9.91
C GLU A 190 -2.05 -2.98 9.67
N GLY A 191 -1.62 -3.29 8.45
CA GLY A 191 -1.18 -4.62 8.06
C GLY A 191 0.23 -4.92 8.54
N PRO A 192 0.58 -6.21 8.67
CA PRO A 192 1.85 -6.67 9.24
C PRO A 192 3.08 -6.13 8.49
N CYS A 193 3.01 -5.95 7.17
CA CYS A 193 4.12 -5.40 6.38
C CYS A 193 4.46 -3.95 6.71
N LYS A 194 3.47 -3.15 7.13
CA LYS A 194 3.71 -1.76 7.58
C LYS A 194 4.07 -1.69 9.05
N SER A 195 3.47 -2.56 9.88
CA SER A 195 3.84 -2.67 11.30
C SER A 195 5.25 -3.21 11.50
N ASN A 196 5.76 -4.05 10.59
CA ASN A 196 7.12 -4.59 10.62
C ASN A 196 7.82 -4.40 9.26
N PRO A 197 8.42 -3.21 8.99
CA PRO A 197 9.07 -2.93 7.71
C PRO A 197 10.30 -3.81 7.44
N GLY A 198 10.90 -4.41 8.48
CA GLY A 198 12.05 -5.31 8.36
C GLY A 198 11.69 -6.77 8.08
N TYR A 199 10.41 -7.11 7.89
CA TYR A 199 9.94 -8.50 7.79
C TYR A 199 10.62 -9.32 6.68
N CYS A 200 11.04 -8.67 5.58
CA CYS A 200 11.74 -9.31 4.45
C CYS A 200 13.24 -8.95 4.37
N ASN A 201 13.87 -8.59 5.51
CA ASN A 201 15.30 -8.27 5.63
C ASN A 201 15.83 -7.22 4.62
N ALA A 202 14.96 -6.32 4.13
CA ALA A 202 15.28 -5.37 3.05
C ALA A 202 15.81 -6.03 1.74
N HIS A 203 15.55 -7.32 1.58
CA HIS A 203 15.94 -8.13 0.41
C HIS A 203 14.73 -8.60 -0.39
N GLY A 204 13.56 -8.00 -0.15
CA GLY A 204 12.33 -8.28 -0.85
C GLY A 204 11.20 -7.35 -0.46
N ASP A 205 10.12 -7.40 -1.23
CA ASP A 205 8.89 -6.66 -0.96
C ASP A 205 7.99 -7.47 -0.02
N CYS A 206 7.44 -6.81 1.00
CA CYS A 206 6.49 -7.45 1.92
C CYS A 206 5.06 -7.33 1.38
N LEU A 207 4.34 -8.46 1.38
CA LEU A 207 2.98 -8.60 0.89
C LEU A 207 2.05 -9.09 2.01
N ASN A 208 0.91 -8.41 2.22
CA ASN A 208 -0.10 -8.88 3.17
C ASN A 208 -1.01 -9.91 2.47
N MET A 209 -0.86 -11.19 2.79
CA MET A 209 -1.65 -12.28 2.20
C MET A 209 -2.70 -12.80 3.19
N LYS A 210 -3.66 -13.62 2.70
CA LYS A 210 -4.69 -14.22 3.57
C LYS A 210 -4.10 -15.05 4.71
N THR A 211 -3.03 -15.78 4.42
CA THR A 211 -2.32 -16.63 5.38
C THR A 211 -1.39 -15.86 6.32
N GLY A 212 -1.19 -14.55 6.11
CA GLY A 212 -0.26 -13.71 6.87
C GLY A 212 0.69 -12.91 5.97
N PRO A 213 1.68 -12.22 6.55
CA PRO A 213 2.71 -11.53 5.78
C PRO A 213 3.57 -12.55 5.00
N GLY A 214 3.82 -12.26 3.73
CA GLY A 214 4.73 -13.02 2.87
C GLY A 214 5.75 -12.09 2.22
N CYS A 215 6.85 -12.65 1.74
CA CYS A 215 7.93 -11.90 1.11
C CYS A 215 8.10 -12.28 -0.36
N LEU A 216 8.25 -11.28 -1.22
CA LEU A 216 8.70 -11.44 -2.59
C LEU A 216 10.18 -11.05 -2.67
N CYS A 217 11.06 -12.04 -2.63
CA CYS A 217 12.50 -11.82 -2.59
C CYS A 217 13.06 -11.31 -3.92
N TYR A 218 14.03 -10.40 -3.84
CA TYR A 218 14.70 -9.87 -5.02
C TYR A 218 15.59 -10.93 -5.67
N ASN A 219 15.46 -11.03 -6.98
CA ASN A 219 16.26 -11.93 -7.81
C ASN A 219 16.80 -11.17 -9.01
N THR A 220 18.10 -11.26 -9.21
CA THR A 220 18.85 -10.64 -10.31
C THR A 220 19.80 -11.67 -10.91
N SER A 221 20.34 -11.39 -12.10
CA SER A 221 21.31 -12.30 -12.74
C SER A 221 22.57 -12.57 -11.90
N PHE A 222 22.97 -11.64 -11.03
CA PHE A 222 24.16 -11.74 -10.19
C PHE A 222 23.90 -12.35 -8.81
N GLN A 223 22.68 -12.24 -8.32
CA GLN A 223 22.33 -12.64 -6.96
C GLN A 223 20.84 -12.93 -6.82
N GLU A 224 20.55 -13.88 -5.94
CA GLU A 224 19.20 -14.30 -5.61
C GLU A 224 19.06 -14.45 -4.10
N TYR A 225 18.04 -13.78 -3.56
CA TYR A 225 17.61 -13.95 -2.18
C TYR A 225 16.45 -14.96 -2.12
N TYR A 226 16.43 -15.78 -1.08
CA TYR A 226 15.42 -16.81 -0.86
C TYR A 226 15.23 -17.09 0.63
N GLY A 227 14.26 -17.93 0.97
CA GLY A 227 13.80 -18.15 2.35
C GLY A 227 12.45 -17.49 2.61
N THR A 228 11.90 -17.69 3.80
CA THR A 228 10.55 -17.17 4.13
C THR A 228 10.57 -15.65 4.34
N HIS A 229 11.71 -15.11 4.77
CA HIS A 229 11.96 -13.70 5.04
C HIS A 229 13.07 -13.11 4.15
N CYS A 230 13.43 -13.79 3.06
CA CYS A 230 14.56 -13.41 2.20
C CYS A 230 15.91 -13.33 2.95
N GLU A 231 16.07 -14.19 3.95
CA GLU A 231 17.23 -14.25 4.84
C GLU A 231 18.44 -14.98 4.23
N LEU A 232 18.20 -15.82 3.21
CA LEU A 232 19.23 -16.60 2.54
C LEU A 232 19.63 -15.94 1.23
N PHE A 233 20.89 -16.17 0.83
CA PHE A 233 21.51 -15.55 -0.33
C PHE A 233 22.33 -16.55 -1.14
N ARG A 234 22.25 -16.45 -2.47
CA ARG A 234 23.15 -17.18 -3.39
C ARG A 234 23.60 -16.30 -4.56
N ARG A 235 24.79 -16.60 -5.09
CA ARG A 235 25.31 -15.96 -6.31
C ARG A 235 24.63 -16.55 -7.54
N GLY A 236 24.17 -15.67 -8.43
CA GLY A 236 23.52 -16.03 -9.68
C GLY A 236 24.52 -16.36 -10.79
N ALA A 237 24.01 -16.92 -11.89
CA ALA A 237 24.82 -17.30 -13.04
C ALA A 237 25.65 -16.14 -13.63
N GLY A 238 25.12 -14.91 -13.58
CA GLY A 238 25.79 -13.71 -14.05
C GLY A 238 27.07 -13.39 -13.27
N PHE A 239 27.09 -13.67 -11.96
CA PHE A 239 28.31 -13.52 -11.15
C PHE A 239 29.40 -14.48 -11.61
N TYR A 240 29.05 -15.75 -11.82
CA TYR A 240 30.01 -16.76 -12.30
C TYR A 240 30.43 -16.51 -13.75
N ALA A 241 29.51 -16.06 -14.62
CA ALA A 241 29.82 -15.69 -15.99
C ALA A 241 30.81 -14.51 -16.05
N ALA A 242 30.64 -13.48 -15.20
CA ALA A 242 31.59 -12.38 -15.11
C ALA A 242 32.95 -12.84 -14.54
N LEU A 243 32.95 -13.66 -13.50
CA LEU A 243 34.17 -14.18 -12.87
C LEU A 243 34.98 -15.06 -13.81
N PHE A 244 34.37 -16.10 -14.37
CA PHE A 244 35.05 -17.02 -15.29
C PHE A 244 35.28 -16.40 -16.67
N GLY A 245 34.40 -15.51 -17.12
CA GLY A 245 34.59 -14.76 -18.37
C GLY A 245 35.81 -13.85 -18.30
N SER A 246 36.00 -13.11 -17.20
CA SER A 246 37.18 -12.26 -17.02
C SER A 246 38.46 -13.07 -16.85
N LEU A 247 38.43 -14.17 -16.09
CA LEU A 247 39.57 -15.11 -15.97
C LEU A 247 39.94 -15.72 -17.33
N GLY A 248 38.95 -16.15 -18.11
CA GLY A 248 39.16 -16.70 -19.46
C GLY A 248 39.78 -15.67 -20.41
N ALA A 249 39.28 -14.44 -20.41
CA ALA A 249 39.83 -13.36 -21.24
C ALA A 249 41.29 -13.03 -20.86
N ALA A 250 41.59 -12.97 -19.56
CA ALA A 250 42.96 -12.72 -19.08
C ALA A 250 43.93 -13.86 -19.48
N LEU A 251 43.50 -15.12 -19.36
CA LEU A 251 44.28 -16.28 -19.79
C LEU A 251 44.54 -16.27 -21.30
N LEU A 252 43.52 -15.98 -22.11
CA LEU A 252 43.68 -15.86 -23.56
C LEU A 252 44.66 -14.75 -23.96
N LEU A 253 44.59 -13.59 -23.29
CA LEU A 253 45.53 -12.49 -23.50
C LEU A 253 46.96 -12.92 -23.16
N PHE A 254 47.17 -13.58 -22.02
CA PHE A 254 48.48 -14.06 -21.59
C PHE A 254 49.09 -15.04 -22.60
N ILE A 255 48.31 -16.01 -23.10
CA ILE A 255 48.73 -16.94 -24.14
C ILE A 255 49.12 -16.19 -25.42
N THR A 256 48.31 -15.21 -25.83
CA THR A 256 48.57 -14.41 -27.03
C THR A 256 49.90 -13.65 -26.93
N VAL A 257 50.18 -13.03 -25.78
CA VAL A 257 51.45 -12.33 -25.53
C VAL A 257 52.64 -13.30 -25.61
N ILE A 258 52.53 -14.49 -24.98
CA ILE A 258 53.58 -15.51 -25.06
C ILE A 258 53.84 -15.92 -26.51
N VAL A 259 52.79 -16.20 -27.28
CA VAL A 259 52.92 -16.58 -28.70
C VAL A 259 53.64 -15.49 -29.48
N ILE A 260 53.25 -14.22 -29.29
CA ILE A 260 53.91 -13.08 -29.93
C ILE A 260 55.40 -13.03 -29.57
N VAL A 261 55.75 -13.18 -28.29
CA VAL A 261 57.15 -13.17 -27.82
C VAL A 261 57.95 -14.32 -28.44
N VAL A 262 57.41 -15.54 -28.44
CA VAL A 262 58.07 -16.73 -29.01
C VAL A 262 58.28 -16.57 -30.51
N VAL A 263 57.28 -16.09 -31.26
CA VAL A 263 57.39 -15.84 -32.71
C VAL A 263 58.47 -14.78 -32.98
N ARG A 264 58.51 -13.69 -32.21
CA ARG A 264 59.53 -12.64 -32.33
C ARG A 264 60.93 -13.17 -32.02
N LEU A 265 61.09 -14.01 -31.00
CA LEU A 265 62.37 -14.64 -30.68
C LEU A 265 62.83 -15.61 -31.77
N ARG A 266 61.91 -16.40 -32.35
CA ARG A 266 62.23 -17.29 -33.50
C ARG A 266 62.58 -16.50 -34.77
N HIS A 267 61.86 -15.42 -35.08
CA HIS A 267 62.20 -14.55 -36.20
C HIS A 267 63.57 -13.88 -36.03
N ARG A 268 63.93 -13.44 -34.82
CA ARG A 268 65.27 -12.91 -34.53
C ARG A 268 66.36 -13.98 -34.71
N LYS A 269 66.11 -15.24 -34.34
CA LYS A 269 67.05 -16.35 -34.59
C LYS A 269 67.19 -16.69 -36.08
N CYS A 270 66.11 -16.63 -36.86
CA CYS A 270 66.19 -16.82 -38.33
C CYS A 270 66.88 -15.64 -39.04
N TRP A 271 66.67 -14.40 -38.60
CA TRP A 271 67.40 -13.24 -39.12
C TRP A 271 68.88 -13.20 -38.71
N SER A 272 69.23 -13.82 -37.58
CA SER A 272 70.62 -13.95 -37.13
C SER A 272 71.43 -14.96 -37.97
N MET A 273 70.81 -15.73 -38.87
CA MET A 273 71.48 -16.76 -39.65
C MET A 273 71.69 -16.40 -41.13
N SER A 274 71.57 -15.11 -41.48
CA SER A 274 71.92 -14.58 -42.81
C SER A 274 73.02 -13.51 -42.80
N SER A 275 73.72 -13.32 -41.68
CA SER A 275 74.97 -12.55 -41.66
C SER A 275 76.13 -13.49 -41.35
N SER A 276 76.99 -13.65 -42.35
CA SER A 276 78.25 -14.37 -42.40
C SER A 276 79.12 -14.36 -41.12
N LEU A 277 79.80 -15.51 -40.89
CA LEU A 277 81.06 -15.78 -40.18
C LEU A 277 81.91 -14.54 -39.80
N ASP A 278 82.62 -14.39 -38.66
CA ASP A 278 83.29 -15.34 -37.75
C ASP A 278 83.78 -14.59 -36.44
N PRO A 279 84.57 -15.16 -35.48
CA PRO A 279 84.14 -15.29 -34.08
C PRO A 279 85.02 -14.57 -33.03
N ARG A 280 84.43 -14.18 -31.88
CA ARG A 280 85.17 -14.02 -30.61
C ARG A 280 84.37 -14.54 -29.41
N ARG A 281 84.67 -15.79 -29.09
CA ARG A 281 84.80 -16.43 -27.78
C ARG A 281 84.63 -15.53 -26.54
N SER A 282 83.65 -15.85 -25.71
CA SER A 282 83.78 -15.89 -24.24
C SER A 282 82.60 -16.67 -23.62
N ASN A 283 82.93 -17.76 -22.94
CA ASN A 283 82.02 -18.62 -22.18
C ASN A 283 81.48 -17.87 -20.95
N LEU A 284 80.21 -18.09 -20.57
CA LEU A 284 79.84 -18.41 -19.19
C LEU A 284 78.33 -18.72 -19.05
N PHE A 285 78.04 -19.82 -18.35
CA PHE A 285 76.73 -20.30 -17.85
C PHE A 285 75.87 -21.19 -18.77
N GLY A 286 76.21 -22.48 -18.76
CA GLY A 286 75.39 -23.49 -18.07
C GLY A 286 73.99 -23.75 -18.62
N ASP A 287 73.93 -24.39 -19.78
CA ASP A 287 72.72 -24.94 -20.39
C ASP A 287 72.19 -26.15 -19.61
N TYR A 288 70.95 -26.07 -19.11
CA TYR A 288 70.06 -27.22 -19.03
C TYR A 288 69.04 -27.08 -20.16
N PHE A 289 69.42 -27.56 -21.34
CA PHE A 289 68.60 -27.55 -22.54
C PHE A 289 68.15 -28.99 -22.83
N PHE A 290 66.83 -29.21 -22.77
CA PHE A 290 66.21 -30.44 -23.27
C PHE A 290 66.41 -30.51 -24.79
N ASP A 291 67.24 -31.45 -25.22
CA ASP A 291 67.49 -31.77 -26.62
C ASP A 291 66.32 -32.60 -27.17
N PHE A 292 65.57 -32.01 -28.11
CA PHE A 292 64.69 -32.73 -29.02
C PHE A 292 65.21 -32.48 -30.44
N THR A 293 66.31 -33.14 -30.79
CA THR A 293 66.66 -33.36 -32.19
C THR A 293 65.76 -34.48 -32.73
N ASP A 294 64.77 -34.14 -33.56
CA ASP A 294 64.70 -34.75 -34.89
C ASP A 294 63.81 -33.96 -35.88
N ARG A 295 64.27 -33.98 -37.13
CA ARG A 295 63.66 -33.61 -38.41
C ARG A 295 63.44 -32.13 -38.77
N SER A 296 64.51 -31.63 -39.38
CA SER A 296 64.48 -30.91 -40.66
C SER A 296 63.26 -31.22 -41.56
N GLN A 297 62.43 -30.21 -41.80
CA GLN A 297 61.83 -30.03 -43.11
C GLN A 297 61.77 -28.54 -43.46
N ALA A 298 62.27 -28.27 -44.66
CA ALA A 298 62.61 -26.96 -45.18
C ALA A 298 61.41 -26.01 -45.27
N CYS A 299 61.70 -24.72 -45.15
CA CYS A 299 60.84 -23.67 -45.65
C CYS A 299 60.60 -23.88 -47.16
N GLN A 300 59.41 -24.33 -47.55
CA GLN A 300 58.87 -24.06 -48.89
C GLN A 300 57.86 -22.92 -48.76
N LEU A 301 58.29 -21.73 -49.18
CA LEU A 301 57.40 -20.67 -49.59
C LEU A 301 57.13 -20.93 -51.09
N GLN A 302 55.93 -21.34 -51.46
CA GLN A 302 55.52 -21.31 -52.85
C GLN A 302 54.13 -20.70 -53.00
N ASN A 303 54.14 -19.54 -53.65
CA ASN A 303 53.01 -18.71 -54.05
C ASN A 303 51.93 -19.53 -54.77
N TYR A 304 50.68 -19.32 -54.42
CA TYR A 304 49.55 -19.65 -55.29
C TYR A 304 48.97 -18.35 -55.87
N THR A 305 49.13 -18.22 -57.18
CA THR A 305 48.51 -17.21 -58.03
C THR A 305 47.01 -17.46 -58.14
N LEU A 306 46.23 -16.41 -57.96
CA LEU A 306 44.80 -16.34 -58.22
C LEU A 306 44.55 -16.58 -59.73
N HIS A 307 43.90 -17.69 -60.09
CA HIS A 307 43.33 -17.85 -61.43
C HIS A 307 41.82 -17.61 -61.32
N GLU A 308 41.40 -16.49 -61.89
CA GLU A 308 40.01 -16.15 -62.15
C GLU A 308 39.52 -17.08 -63.28
N ASN A 309 38.38 -17.76 -63.07
CA ASN A 309 37.40 -18.05 -64.12
C ASN A 309 36.09 -18.53 -63.49
N LEU A 310 35.06 -17.74 -63.79
CA LEU A 310 33.64 -17.93 -63.58
C LEU A 310 33.14 -19.17 -64.35
N HIS A 311 32.30 -20.01 -63.73
CA HIS A 311 31.22 -20.70 -64.44
C HIS A 311 30.05 -20.97 -63.49
N GLU A 312 28.87 -20.63 -64.00
CA GLU A 312 27.54 -20.74 -63.41
C GLU A 312 27.09 -22.17 -63.14
N ALA A 313 26.09 -22.29 -62.25
CA ALA A 313 24.82 -23.00 -62.43
C ALA A 313 24.42 -23.90 -61.24
N GLU A 314 23.43 -23.37 -60.51
CA GLU A 314 22.19 -24.00 -60.02
C GLU A 314 22.07 -25.49 -59.64
N ALA A 315 21.38 -25.64 -58.49
CA ALA A 315 20.29 -26.55 -58.19
C ALA A 315 20.56 -27.98 -57.68
N GLY A 316 20.02 -28.25 -56.48
CA GLY A 316 19.02 -29.32 -56.37
C GLY A 316 19.28 -30.48 -55.40
N ALA A 317 18.58 -30.41 -54.27
CA ALA A 317 17.75 -31.48 -53.68
C ALA A 317 18.37 -32.65 -52.86
N PHE A 318 17.89 -32.70 -51.61
CA PHE A 318 17.41 -33.87 -50.85
C PHE A 318 18.21 -35.18 -50.86
N ARG A 319 18.76 -35.51 -49.68
CA ARG A 319 18.35 -36.70 -48.91
C ARG A 319 18.72 -36.56 -47.44
#